data_AF-A0A377L3M6-F1
#
_entry.id   AF-A0A377L3M6-F1
#
_cell.length_a   1.000
_cell.length_b   1.000
_cell.length_c   1.000
_cell.angle_alpha   90.00
_cell.angle_beta   90.00
_cell.angle_gamma   90.00
#
_symmetry.space_group_name_H-M   'P 1'
#
loop_
_entity.id
_entity.type
_entity.pdbx_description
1 polymer ?
#
loop_
_entity_poly.entity_id
_entity_poly.type
_entity_poly.pdbx_seq_one_letter_code
_entity_poly.pdbx_strand_id
1 'polypeptide(L)'
;MPFIAILLDLLAAGAYFLQLNHQTETFLLIGLIFQGIVTLILCFMTITYKGKRYAAIQPRLFIRYVSICYAIIIYSFIINAVFLFLYVLNFLDINPLVFPK
;
A
#
# COMPACT_ATOMS: atom_id res chain seq x y z
N MET A 1 -15.26 -1.35 3.32
CA MET A 1 -15.45 0.02 2.80
C MET A 1 -14.17 0.39 2.04
N PRO A 2 -14.17 0.30 0.70
CA PRO A 2 -12.97 0.51 -0.12
C PRO A 2 -12.45 1.96 -0.07
N PHE A 3 -13.33 2.93 0.26
CA PHE A 3 -12.98 4.34 0.37
C PHE A 3 -11.83 4.62 1.35
N ILE A 4 -11.78 3.91 2.48
CA ILE A 4 -10.71 4.07 3.48
C ILE A 4 -9.35 3.64 2.92
N ALA A 5 -9.31 2.58 2.10
CA ALA A 5 -8.06 2.13 1.47
C ALA A 5 -7.53 3.19 0.49
N ILE A 6 -8.41 3.78 -0.31
CA ILE A 6 -8.05 4.85 -1.25
C ILE A 6 -7.53 6.09 -0.49
N LEU A 7 -8.16 6.44 0.64
CA LEU A 7 -7.71 7.57 1.46
C LEU A 7 -6.33 7.32 2.05
N LEU A 8 -6.06 6.09 2.52
CA LEU A 8 -4.73 5.68 3.00
C LEU A 8 -3.68 5.74 1.89
N ASP A 9 -4.03 5.31 0.67
CA ASP A 9 -3.12 5.40 -0.49
C ASP A 9 -2.78 6.86 -0.81
N LEU A 10 -3.77 7.76 -0.76
CA LEU A 10 -3.55 9.20 -0.96
C LEU A 10 -2.63 9.78 0.12
N LEU A 11 -2.81 9.35 1.37
CA LEU A 11 -1.98 9.79 2.49
C LEU A 11 -0.53 9.30 2.31
N ALA A 12 -0.34 8.03 1.93
CA ALA A 12 0.97 7.47 1.63
C ALA A 12 1.66 8.22 0.48
N ALA A 13 0.94 8.53 -0.60
CA ALA A 13 1.45 9.34 -1.69
C ALA A 13 1.85 10.75 -1.22
N GLY A 14 1.01 11.39 -0.40
CA GLY A 14 1.32 12.70 0.19
C GLY A 14 2.57 12.69 1.06
N ALA A 15 2.72 11.66 1.90
CA ALA A 15 3.91 11.47 2.73
C ALA A 15 5.17 11.27 1.88
N TYR A 16 5.09 10.47 0.81
CA TYR A 16 6.17 10.31 -0.16
C TYR A 16 6.60 11.64 -0.79
N PHE A 17 5.65 12.47 -1.24
CA PHE A 17 5.97 13.78 -1.81
C PHE A 17 6.65 14.72 -0.79
N LEU A 18 6.23 14.69 0.47
CA LEU A 18 6.89 15.48 1.51
C LEU A 18 8.35 15.05 1.73
N GLN A 19 8.60 13.75 1.76
CA GLN A 19 9.95 13.19 1.91
C GLN A 19 10.84 13.46 0.69
N LEU A 20 10.26 13.45 -0.52
CA LEU A 20 10.99 13.76 -1.74
C LEU A 20 11.54 15.20 -1.72
N ASN A 21 10.82 16.13 -1.09
CA ASN A 21 11.25 17.53 -0.97
C ASN A 21 12.14 17.79 0.26
N HIS A 22 12.15 16.89 1.26
CA HIS A 22 12.92 17.04 2.50
C HIS A 22 13.68 15.74 2.78
N GLN A 23 14.82 15.56 2.10
CA GLN A 23 15.63 14.33 2.14
C GLN A 23 16.57 14.25 3.35
N THR A 24 16.12 14.65 4.53
CA THR A 24 16.89 14.47 5.77
C THR A 24 16.76 13.02 6.25
N GLU A 25 17.83 12.43 6.76
CA GLU A 25 17.86 11.08 7.38
C GLU A 25 16.67 10.84 8.33
N THR A 26 16.36 11.82 9.19
CA THR A 26 15.22 11.76 10.13
C THR A 26 13.87 11.67 9.41
N PHE A 27 13.68 12.41 8.32
CA PHE A 27 12.45 12.39 7.54
C PHE A 27 12.28 11.07 6.77
N LEU A 28 13.38 10.48 6.28
CA LEU A 28 13.37 9.16 5.66
C LEU A 28 12.93 8.08 6.64
N LEU A 29 13.48 8.07 7.86
CA LEU A 29 13.11 7.13 8.92
C LEU A 29 11.64 7.30 9.33
N ILE A 30 11.18 8.54 9.55
CA ILE A 30 9.78 8.82 9.91
C ILE A 30 8.82 8.30 8.85
N GLY A 31 9.08 8.56 7.57
CA GLY A 31 8.18 8.07 6.53
C GLY A 31 8.29 6.57 6.27
N LEU A 32 9.43 5.92 6.56
CA LEU A 32 9.52 4.45 6.58
C LEU A 32 8.60 3.86 7.65
N ILE A 33 8.62 4.40 8.86
CA ILE A 33 7.71 3.97 9.95
C ILE A 33 6.26 4.21 9.52
N PHE A 34 5.97 5.40 8.97
CA PHE A 34 4.63 5.75 8.52
C PHE A 34 4.12 4.81 7.43
N GLN A 35 4.92 4.54 6.39
CA GLN A 35 4.61 3.59 5.32
C GLN A 35 4.38 2.18 5.89
N GLY A 36 5.17 1.79 6.90
CA GLY A 36 4.97 0.59 7.71
C GLY A 36 3.58 0.49 8.31
N ILE A 37 3.17 1.52 9.04
CA ILE A 37 1.87 1.58 9.71
C ILE A 37 0.73 1.53 8.68
N VAL A 38 0.80 2.31 7.60
CA VAL A 38 -0.23 2.32 6.54
C VAL A 38 -0.38 0.95 5.91
N THR A 39 0.74 0.30 5.58
CA THR A 39 0.75 -1.04 4.96
C THR A 39 0.15 -2.09 5.90
N LEU A 40 0.44 -2.02 7.21
CA LEU A 40 -0.15 -2.91 8.21
C LEU A 40 -1.66 -2.70 8.35
N ILE A 41 -2.15 -1.46 8.32
CA ILE A 41 -3.59 -1.16 8.35
C ILE A 41 -4.27 -1.75 7.12
N LEU A 42 -3.69 -1.57 5.92
CA LEU A 42 -4.21 -2.16 4.69
C LEU A 42 -4.22 -3.70 4.75
N CYS A 43 -3.15 -4.32 5.29
CA CYS A 43 -3.08 -5.76 5.53
C CYS A 43 -4.24 -6.21 6.44
N PHE A 44 -4.44 -5.55 7.58
CA PHE A 44 -5.53 -5.87 8.49
C PHE A 44 -6.91 -5.72 7.84
N MET A 45 -7.09 -4.71 6.98
CA MET A 45 -8.31 -4.53 6.20
C MET A 45 -8.56 -5.66 5.19
N THR A 46 -7.50 -6.22 4.57
CA THR A 46 -7.66 -7.37 3.65
C THR A 46 -8.17 -8.62 4.39
N ILE A 47 -7.67 -8.88 5.61
CA ILE A 47 -8.03 -10.05 6.42
C ILE A 47 -9.44 -9.89 7.02
N THR A 48 -9.73 -8.71 7.58
CA THR A 48 -10.97 -8.40 8.30
C THR A 48 -12.14 -8.06 7.37
N TYR A 49 -11.94 -8.08 6.05
CA TYR A 49 -13.00 -7.75 5.09
C TYR A 49 -14.20 -8.70 5.23
N LYS A 50 -15.32 -8.17 5.75
CA LYS A 50 -16.60 -8.89 5.97
C LYS A 50 -17.57 -8.82 4.77
N GLY A 51 -17.23 -8.08 3.72
CA GLY A 51 -18.10 -7.92 2.53
C GLY A 51 -18.03 -9.11 1.58
N LYS A 52 -18.79 -9.05 0.48
CA LYS A 52 -18.70 -10.04 -0.61
C LYS A 52 -17.30 -10.02 -1.22
N ARG A 53 -16.52 -11.07 -0.99
CA ARG A 53 -15.14 -11.21 -1.49
C ARG A 53 -15.09 -11.55 -2.98
N TYR A 54 -16.11 -12.25 -3.49
CA TYR A 54 -16.22 -12.68 -4.88
C TYR A 54 -17.44 -12.05 -5.55
N ALA A 55 -17.31 -11.75 -6.84
CA ALA A 55 -18.42 -11.29 -7.66
C ALA A 55 -19.46 -12.40 -7.85
N ALA A 56 -20.74 -12.03 -7.95
CA ALA A 56 -21.83 -12.96 -8.22
C ALA A 56 -21.86 -13.44 -9.68
N ILE A 57 -21.23 -12.68 -10.59
CA ILE A 57 -21.14 -13.00 -12.02
C ILE A 57 -20.06 -14.09 -12.18
N GLN A 58 -20.51 -15.29 -12.54
CA GLN A 58 -19.65 -16.43 -12.86
C GLN A 58 -19.41 -16.46 -14.37
N PRO A 59 -18.17 -16.31 -14.84
CA PRO A 59 -17.80 -16.77 -16.17
C PRO A 59 -17.89 -18.30 -16.19
N ARG A 60 -18.11 -18.89 -17.37
CA ARG A 60 -18.03 -20.35 -17.59
C ARG A 60 -16.67 -20.98 -17.24
N LEU A 61 -15.66 -20.18 -16.86
CA LEU A 61 -14.34 -20.65 -16.43
C LEU A 61 -14.25 -20.72 -14.90
N PHE A 62 -13.54 -21.72 -14.39
CA PHE A 62 -13.29 -22.03 -12.97
C PHE A 62 -12.66 -20.90 -12.11
N ILE A 63 -12.52 -19.67 -12.64
CA ILE A 63 -11.92 -18.53 -11.96
C ILE A 63 -13.03 -17.62 -11.43
N ARG A 64 -13.18 -17.59 -10.10
CA ARG A 64 -14.09 -16.66 -9.41
C ARG A 64 -13.45 -15.28 -9.34
N TYR A 65 -14.04 -14.29 -10.00
CA TYR A 65 -13.56 -12.90 -9.89
C TYR A 65 -13.75 -12.38 -8.47
N VAL A 66 -12.73 -11.69 -7.96
CA VAL A 66 -12.85 -10.90 -6.73
C VAL A 66 -13.81 -9.73 -6.95
N SER A 67 -14.59 -9.40 -5.94
CA SER A 67 -15.47 -8.23 -5.95
C SER A 67 -14.63 -6.96 -6.15
N ILE A 68 -15.12 -6.00 -6.93
CA ILE A 68 -14.45 -4.73 -7.21
C ILE A 68 -13.98 -4.06 -5.90
N CYS A 69 -14.85 -4.04 -4.88
CA CYS A 69 -14.54 -3.45 -3.59
C CYS A 69 -13.43 -4.17 -2.82
N TYR A 70 -13.27 -5.48 -3.01
CA TYR A 70 -12.23 -6.27 -2.36
C TYR A 70 -10.93 -6.21 -3.17
N ALA A 71 -11.03 -6.20 -4.50
CA ALA A 71 -9.90 -6.02 -5.40
C ALA A 71 -9.18 -4.69 -5.13
N ILE A 72 -9.90 -3.59 -4.95
CA ILE A 72 -9.31 -2.29 -4.60
C ILE A 72 -8.42 -2.41 -3.35
N ILE A 73 -8.93 -3.02 -2.27
CA ILE A 73 -8.18 -3.15 -1.01
C ILE A 73 -6.93 -4.02 -1.20
N ILE A 74 -7.03 -5.11 -1.96
CA ILE A 74 -5.89 -5.97 -2.29
C ILE A 74 -4.83 -5.20 -3.07
N TYR A 75 -5.23 -4.47 -4.11
CA TYR A 75 -4.29 -3.70 -4.94
C TYR A 75 -3.62 -2.58 -4.12
N SER A 76 -4.39 -1.85 -3.32
CA SER A 76 -3.84 -0.85 -2.37
C SER A 76 -2.78 -1.49 -1.47
N PHE A 77 -3.08 -2.65 -0.87
CA PHE A 77 -2.12 -3.35 -0.03
C PHE A 77 -0.86 -3.76 -0.79
N ILE A 78 -1.00 -4.39 -1.96
CA ILE A 78 0.14 -4.87 -2.76
C ILE A 78 1.07 -3.71 -3.14
N ILE A 79 0.50 -2.60 -3.64
CA ILE A 79 1.29 -1.44 -4.05
C ILE A 79 2.03 -0.87 -2.83
N ASN A 80 1.33 -0.62 -1.72
CA ASN A 80 1.97 -0.07 -0.52
C ASN A 80 3.03 -1.00 0.08
N ALA A 81 2.84 -2.31 0.00
CA ALA A 81 3.83 -3.30 0.45
C ALA A 81 5.09 -3.29 -0.42
N VAL A 82 4.95 -3.16 -1.74
CA VAL A 82 6.09 -2.99 -2.65
C VAL A 82 6.83 -1.69 -2.32
N PHE A 83 6.12 -0.59 -2.11
CA PHE A 83 6.74 0.67 -1.71
C PHE A 83 7.48 0.55 -0.37
N LEU A 84 6.88 -0.09 0.65
CA LEU A 84 7.54 -0.35 1.92
C LEU A 84 8.83 -1.13 1.73
N PHE A 85 8.82 -2.18 0.90
CA PHE A 85 10.02 -2.94 0.58
C PHE A 85 11.11 -2.08 -0.04
N LEU A 86 10.75 -1.22 -0.99
CA LEU A 86 11.69 -0.29 -1.61
C LEU A 86 12.24 0.75 -0.60
N TYR A 87 11.40 1.22 0.33
CA TYR A 87 11.82 2.10 1.43
C TYR A 87 12.87 1.44 2.32
N VAL A 88 12.69 0.16 2.66
CA VAL A 88 13.66 -0.61 3.44
C VAL A 88 14.99 -0.75 2.69
N LEU A 89 14.95 -1.04 1.37
CA LEU A 89 16.17 -1.11 0.56
C LEU A 89 16.90 0.23 0.47
N ASN A 90 16.15 1.34 0.37
CA ASN A 90 16.72 2.68 0.35
C ASN A 90 17.37 3.04 1.70
N PHE A 91 16.71 2.69 2.81
CA PHE A 91 17.23 2.94 4.16
C PHE A 91 18.48 2.10 4.50
N LEU A 92 18.57 0.88 3.97
CA LEU A 92 19.73 -0.01 4.17
C LEU A 92 20.92 0.31 3.25
N ASP A 93 20.84 1.39 2.45
CA ASP A 93 21.87 1.74 1.46
C ASP A 93 22.16 0.66 0.39
N ILE A 94 21.23 -0.29 0.23
CA ILE A 94 21.36 -1.37 -0.75
C ILE A 94 20.98 -0.86 -2.14
N ASN A 95 19.92 -0.04 -2.26
CA ASN A 95 19.49 0.50 -3.55
C ASN A 95 18.70 1.82 -3.45
N PRO A 96 19.15 2.93 -4.08
CA PRO A 96 18.47 4.23 -4.04
C PRO A 96 17.34 4.36 -5.07
N LEU A 97 16.46 3.36 -5.22
CA LEU A 97 15.36 3.40 -6.21
C LEU A 97 14.24 4.39 -5.87
N VAL A 98 14.01 4.66 -4.58
CA VAL A 98 12.88 5.47 -4.10
C VAL A 98 13.25 6.93 -3.96
N PHE A 99 14.37 7.19 -3.30
CA PHE A 99 14.89 8.53 -3.10
C PHE A 99 16.29 8.59 -3.70
N PRO A 100 16.53 9.48 -4.68
CA PRO A 100 17.88 9.76 -5.14
C PRO A 100 18.65 10.38 -3.98
N LYS A 101 19.84 9.86 -3.70
CA LYS A 101 20.79 10.44 -2.75
C LYS A 101 21.69 11.46 -3.47
#